data_AF-A0A960TSH1-F1
#
_entry.id   AF-A0A960TSH1-F1
#
_cell.length_a   1.000
_cell.length_b   1.000
_cell.length_c   1.000
_cell.angle_alpha   90.00
_cell.angle_beta   90.00
_cell.angle_gamma   90.00
#
_symmetry.space_group_name_H-M   'P 1'
#
loop_
_entity.id
_entity.type
_entity.pdbx_description
1 polymer ?
#
loop_
_entity_poly.entity_id
_entity_poly.type
_entity_poly.pdbx_seq_one_letter_code
_entity_poly.pdbx_strand_id
1 'polypeptide(L)'
;TLILLSIASHYFVPGVKKLKLGRKPWSWALRNKLHNLPRSAYAWGWLRFLPEKTFLKATGLLKPFNIPIQVLTVVFELAFGLMLFSKGLSVVVLVSAALFHLAYFALVGAFFWQAILIDLTVARAVSLSPDAFFNPISGFFGLLFLLIGVLWFKVWQPFALGWWDTPFVNRLEWHVKGVSGKRYGVYNDFFCPNDRAFGLCKKGFYMTEEKILTKHLGETPSEGLAYSLIRAGEDLGLLNRIVESFGQNCYSPAIRAMNTQYLKEFFANYNKGKAKRLVPKWLKAPGSEWYYWGELPRFEGQEQVTDLEVIFLREYVTDEKVVRLFDKTVLKISLQG
;
A
#
# COMPACT_ATOMS: atom_id res chain seq x y z
N THR A 1 0.36 -25.50 -15.23
CA THR A 1 1.46 -24.63 -15.72
C THR A 1 1.07 -23.17 -15.84
N LEU A 2 0.06 -22.79 -16.64
CA LEU A 2 -0.28 -21.37 -16.84
C LEU A 2 -0.64 -20.62 -15.54
N ILE A 3 -1.41 -21.23 -14.64
CA ILE A 3 -1.73 -20.66 -13.32
C ILE A 3 -0.44 -20.37 -12.52
N LEU A 4 0.50 -21.32 -12.51
CA LEU A 4 1.79 -21.16 -11.82
C LEU A 4 2.64 -20.05 -12.44
N LEU A 5 2.65 -19.92 -13.77
CA LEU A 5 3.37 -18.83 -14.44
C LEU A 5 2.72 -17.46 -14.19
N SER A 6 1.39 -17.40 -14.11
CA SER A 6 0.67 -16.19 -13.74
C SER A 6 1.06 -15.75 -12.32
N ILE A 7 0.98 -16.67 -11.34
CA ILE A 7 1.40 -16.40 -9.95
C ILE A 7 2.87 -16.02 -9.91
N ALA A 8 3.76 -16.79 -10.54
CA ALA A 8 5.19 -16.52 -10.58
C ALA A 8 5.50 -15.13 -11.14
N SER A 9 4.77 -14.66 -12.15
CA SER A 9 4.94 -13.32 -12.70
C SER A 9 4.65 -12.21 -11.68
N HIS A 10 3.72 -12.42 -10.75
CA HIS A 10 3.38 -11.46 -9.69
C HIS A 10 4.43 -11.33 -8.59
N TYR A 11 5.41 -12.23 -8.51
CA TYR A 11 6.53 -12.15 -7.54
C TYR A 11 7.88 -11.96 -8.23
N PHE A 12 8.13 -12.66 -9.34
CA PHE A 12 9.38 -12.57 -10.10
C PHE A 12 9.59 -11.16 -10.67
N VAL A 13 8.54 -10.52 -11.20
CA VAL A 13 8.63 -9.16 -11.75
C VAL A 13 8.95 -8.12 -10.67
N PRO A 14 8.31 -8.12 -9.49
CA PRO A 14 8.79 -7.35 -8.33
C PRO A 14 10.27 -7.58 -7.97
N GLY A 15 10.74 -8.84 -7.95
CA GLY A 15 12.15 -9.15 -7.68
C GLY A 15 13.08 -8.49 -8.68
N VAL A 16 12.78 -8.63 -9.98
CA VAL A 16 13.53 -7.96 -11.06
C VAL A 16 13.42 -6.45 -10.97
N LYS A 17 12.26 -5.90 -10.59
CA LYS A 17 12.07 -4.46 -10.41
C LYS A 17 12.96 -3.92 -9.29
N LYS A 18 13.08 -4.63 -8.16
CA LYS A 18 13.98 -4.27 -7.05
C LYS A 18 15.44 -4.34 -7.44
N LEU A 19 15.84 -5.35 -8.23
CA LEU A 19 17.19 -5.38 -8.82
C LEU A 19 17.44 -4.17 -9.73
N LYS A 20 16.44 -3.73 -10.50
CA LYS A 20 16.57 -2.54 -11.36
C LYS A 20 16.42 -1.21 -10.59
N LEU A 21 16.21 -1.25 -9.28
CA LEU A 21 15.92 -0.06 -8.49
C LEU A 21 17.21 0.50 -7.85
N GLY A 22 17.60 1.68 -8.31
CA GLY A 22 18.81 2.38 -7.90
C GLY A 22 19.97 2.22 -8.89
N ARG A 23 21.15 2.69 -8.48
CA ARG A 23 22.34 2.72 -9.35
C ARG A 23 22.94 1.35 -9.70
N LYS A 24 22.79 0.35 -8.83
CA LYS A 24 23.36 -1.00 -9.00
C LYS A 24 22.31 -2.07 -8.72
N PRO A 25 22.47 -3.31 -9.22
CA PRO A 25 21.51 -4.39 -9.00
C PRO A 25 21.18 -4.71 -7.54
N TRP A 26 22.13 -4.46 -6.65
CA TRP A 26 21.99 -4.67 -5.21
C TRP A 26 21.65 -3.40 -4.44
N SER A 27 21.43 -2.26 -5.12
CA SER A 27 21.13 -0.99 -4.47
C SER A 27 19.96 -1.15 -3.53
N TRP A 28 18.80 -1.59 -4.01
CA TRP A 28 17.63 -1.74 -3.14
C TRP A 28 17.92 -2.61 -1.91
N ALA A 29 18.50 -3.80 -2.11
CA ALA A 29 18.70 -4.78 -1.06
C ALA A 29 19.67 -4.36 0.05
N LEU A 30 20.64 -3.48 -0.26
CA LEU A 30 21.65 -3.04 0.71
C LEU A 30 21.35 -1.67 1.32
N ARG A 31 20.45 -0.90 0.72
CA ARG A 31 20.32 0.53 1.01
C ARG A 31 18.95 0.96 1.46
N ASN A 32 17.92 0.18 1.14
CA ASN A 32 16.56 0.54 1.49
C ASN A 32 16.40 0.54 3.02
N LYS A 33 15.47 1.36 3.51
CA LYS A 33 15.22 1.54 4.95
C LYS A 33 13.90 0.89 5.32
N LEU A 34 13.82 -0.43 5.14
CA LEU A 34 12.58 -1.21 5.27
C LEU A 34 11.83 -0.99 6.60
N HIS A 35 12.55 -0.77 7.71
CA HIS A 35 11.94 -0.39 9.00
C HIS A 35 11.06 0.89 8.97
N ASN A 36 11.21 1.76 7.97
CA ASN A 36 10.32 2.90 7.76
C ASN A 36 8.93 2.49 7.30
N LEU A 37 8.78 1.34 6.63
CA LEU A 37 7.49 0.89 6.12
C LEU A 37 6.44 0.67 7.23
N PRO A 38 6.69 -0.12 8.29
CA PRO A 38 5.71 -0.27 9.39
C PRO A 38 5.51 1.04 10.15
N ARG A 39 6.52 1.92 10.21
CA ARG A 39 6.41 3.26 10.83
C ARG A 39 5.48 4.19 10.06
N SER A 40 5.61 4.21 8.74
CA SER A 40 4.68 4.89 7.85
C SER A 40 3.29 4.28 7.96
N ALA A 41 3.16 2.96 8.06
CA ALA A 41 1.87 2.31 8.29
C ALA A 41 1.20 2.76 9.60
N TYR A 42 1.98 2.96 10.67
CA TYR A 42 1.47 3.53 11.92
C TYR A 42 1.00 4.97 11.76
N ALA A 43 1.76 5.82 11.05
CA ALA A 43 1.29 7.17 10.71
C ALA A 43 -0.01 7.11 9.91
N TRP A 44 -0.16 6.14 9.01
CA TRP A 44 -1.39 5.84 8.26
C TRP A 44 -2.53 5.27 9.09
N GLY A 45 -2.33 4.91 10.35
CA GLY A 45 -3.39 4.45 11.24
C GLY A 45 -3.36 2.96 11.58
N TRP A 46 -2.34 2.21 11.16
CA TRP A 46 -2.17 0.82 11.56
C TRP A 46 -1.73 0.71 13.01
N LEU A 47 -2.37 -0.15 13.81
CA LEU A 47 -2.03 -0.41 15.21
C LEU A 47 -2.01 0.82 16.14
N ARG A 48 -2.81 1.86 15.85
CA ARG A 48 -2.92 3.08 16.69
C ARG A 48 -3.48 2.86 18.10
N PHE A 49 -3.95 1.65 18.41
CA PHE A 49 -4.26 1.26 19.79
C PHE A 49 -3.00 1.07 20.65
N LEU A 50 -1.83 0.91 20.04
CA LEU A 50 -0.55 0.90 20.74
C LEU A 50 -0.05 2.33 20.93
N PRO A 51 0.54 2.67 22.09
CA PRO A 51 1.21 3.96 22.27
C PRO A 51 2.33 4.15 21.24
N GLU A 52 2.39 5.35 20.67
CA GLU A 52 3.31 5.70 19.57
C GLU A 52 4.77 5.35 19.87
N LYS A 53 5.27 5.79 21.04
CA LYS A 53 6.64 5.51 21.49
C LYS A 53 6.92 4.00 21.57
N THR A 54 5.95 3.19 22.00
CA THR A 54 6.08 1.74 22.08
C THR A 54 6.21 1.13 20.69
N PHE A 55 5.36 1.54 19.76
CA PHE A 55 5.38 1.04 18.38
C PHE A 55 6.66 1.44 17.63
N LEU A 56 7.08 2.70 17.74
CA LEU A 56 8.28 3.21 17.07
C LEU A 56 9.57 2.59 17.63
N LYS A 57 9.62 2.29 18.93
CA LYS A 57 10.71 1.53 19.56
C LYS A 57 10.73 0.08 19.06
N ALA A 58 9.57 -0.60 19.01
CA ALA A 58 9.48 -1.98 18.54
C ALA A 58 9.91 -2.12 17.07
N THR A 59 9.44 -1.23 16.19
CA THR A 59 9.89 -1.21 14.78
C THR A 59 11.35 -0.78 14.63
N GLY A 60 11.89 0.00 15.57
CA GLY A 60 13.32 0.30 15.66
C GLY A 60 14.20 -0.94 15.79
N LEU A 61 13.70 -2.02 16.41
CA LEU A 61 14.41 -3.30 16.53
C LEU A 61 14.59 -4.02 15.17
N LEU A 62 13.82 -3.64 14.14
CA LEU A 62 13.96 -4.17 12.79
C LEU A 62 15.14 -3.55 12.03
N LYS A 63 15.69 -2.42 12.49
CA LYS A 63 16.81 -1.73 11.84
C LYS A 63 18.01 -2.63 11.52
N PRO A 64 18.57 -3.42 12.46
CA PRO A 64 19.69 -4.31 12.17
C PRO A 64 19.34 -5.42 11.16
N PHE A 65 18.06 -5.80 11.06
CA PHE A 65 17.58 -6.82 10.15
C PHE A 65 17.18 -6.28 8.77
N ASN A 66 17.32 -4.98 8.51
CA ASN A 66 16.97 -4.36 7.23
C ASN A 66 17.61 -5.10 6.04
N ILE A 67 18.94 -5.25 6.05
CA ILE A 67 19.68 -5.89 4.95
C ILE A 67 19.30 -7.38 4.82
N PRO A 68 19.34 -8.21 5.91
CA PRO A 68 18.90 -9.60 5.83
C PRO A 68 17.50 -9.77 5.23
N ILE A 69 16.51 -9.02 5.74
CA ILE A 69 15.12 -9.12 5.27
C ILE A 69 15.00 -8.70 3.81
N GLN A 70 15.69 -7.64 3.39
CA GLN A 70 15.66 -7.17 2.00
C GLN A 70 16.31 -8.16 1.04
N VAL A 71 17.47 -8.73 1.40
CA VAL A 71 18.13 -9.78 0.60
C VAL A 71 17.22 -11.00 0.49
N LEU A 72 16.68 -11.47 1.61
CA LEU A 72 15.73 -12.59 1.63
C LEU A 72 14.49 -12.30 0.79
N THR A 73 13.97 -11.06 0.80
CA THR A 73 12.82 -10.65 -0.01
C THR A 73 13.13 -10.78 -1.51
N VAL A 74 14.28 -10.28 -1.96
CA VAL A 74 14.69 -10.39 -3.38
C VAL A 74 14.91 -11.85 -3.77
N VAL A 75 15.59 -12.64 -2.94
CA VAL A 75 15.81 -14.07 -3.19
C VAL A 75 14.49 -14.82 -3.28
N PHE A 76 13.58 -14.58 -2.32
CA PHE A 76 12.24 -15.17 -2.29
C PHE A 76 11.45 -14.82 -3.56
N GLU A 77 11.41 -13.55 -3.96
CA GLU A 77 10.70 -13.11 -5.16
C GLU A 77 11.27 -13.72 -6.44
N LEU A 78 12.60 -13.82 -6.55
CA LEU A 78 13.27 -14.44 -7.70
C LEU A 78 13.10 -15.96 -7.74
N ALA A 79 12.94 -16.62 -6.58
CA ALA A 79 12.71 -18.07 -6.49
C ALA A 79 11.42 -18.51 -7.20
N PHE A 80 10.45 -17.62 -7.40
CA PHE A 80 9.26 -17.91 -8.23
C PHE A 80 9.61 -18.21 -9.69
N GLY A 81 10.72 -17.67 -10.21
CA GLY A 81 11.22 -18.02 -11.53
C GLY A 81 11.69 -19.47 -11.64
N LEU A 82 11.94 -20.13 -10.49
CA LEU A 82 12.40 -21.51 -10.41
C LEU A 82 11.28 -22.50 -10.04
N MET A 83 10.04 -22.02 -9.88
CA MET A 83 8.91 -22.81 -9.42
C MET A 83 8.74 -24.13 -10.20
N LEU A 84 8.82 -24.09 -11.54
CA LEU A 84 8.59 -25.27 -12.39
C LEU A 84 9.74 -26.27 -12.46
N PHE A 85 10.87 -26.03 -11.78
CA PHE A 85 11.98 -27.00 -11.72
C PHE A 85 11.71 -28.15 -10.76
N SER A 86 10.95 -27.92 -9.70
CA SER A 86 10.67 -28.93 -8.67
C SER A 86 9.30 -28.68 -8.03
N LYS A 87 8.54 -29.77 -7.87
CA LYS A 87 7.26 -29.75 -7.15
C LYS A 87 7.42 -29.32 -5.70
N GLY A 88 8.46 -29.82 -5.03
CA GLY A 88 8.75 -29.45 -3.64
C GLY A 88 9.04 -27.95 -3.51
N LEU A 89 9.88 -27.42 -4.42
CA LEU A 89 10.16 -25.99 -4.46
C LEU A 89 8.90 -25.15 -4.70
N SER A 90 8.05 -25.55 -5.65
CA SER A 90 6.76 -24.89 -5.92
C SER A 90 5.89 -24.78 -4.68
N VAL A 91 5.72 -25.88 -3.93
CA VAL A 91 4.93 -25.88 -2.69
C VAL A 91 5.56 -24.95 -1.67
N VAL A 92 6.88 -25.03 -1.47
CA VAL A 92 7.60 -24.19 -0.50
C VAL A 92 7.45 -22.71 -0.81
N VAL A 93 7.65 -22.27 -2.06
CA VAL A 93 7.53 -20.84 -2.40
C VAL A 93 6.11 -20.33 -2.27
N LEU A 94 5.10 -21.13 -2.62
CA LEU A 94 3.68 -20.75 -2.48
C LEU A 94 3.26 -20.63 -1.01
N VAL A 95 3.64 -21.60 -0.17
CA VAL A 95 3.37 -21.51 1.28
C VAL A 95 4.12 -20.33 1.90
N SER A 96 5.37 -20.10 1.49
CA SER A 96 6.15 -18.95 1.92
C SER A 96 5.51 -17.63 1.50
N ALA A 97 4.82 -17.57 0.37
CA ALA A 97 4.06 -16.42 -0.09
C ALA A 97 2.88 -16.10 0.81
N ALA A 98 2.10 -17.12 1.18
CA ALA A 98 1.00 -16.97 2.14
C ALA A 98 1.52 -16.44 3.49
N LEU A 99 2.64 -16.97 3.99
CA LEU A 99 3.29 -16.49 5.21
C LEU A 99 3.82 -15.06 5.06
N PHE A 100 4.40 -14.72 3.91
CA PHE A 100 4.86 -13.36 3.61
C PHE A 100 3.69 -12.36 3.66
N HIS A 101 2.54 -12.68 3.06
CA HIS A 101 1.36 -11.83 3.11
C HIS A 101 0.82 -11.64 4.54
N LEU A 102 0.85 -12.69 5.36
CA LEU A 102 0.48 -12.60 6.77
C LEU A 102 1.44 -11.73 7.57
N ALA A 103 2.75 -11.90 7.36
CA ALA A 103 3.78 -11.07 7.98
C ALA A 103 3.66 -9.60 7.54
N TYR A 104 3.42 -9.36 6.25
CA TYR A 104 3.19 -8.04 5.70
C TYR A 104 1.94 -7.41 6.32
N PHE A 105 0.83 -8.14 6.41
CA PHE A 105 -0.38 -7.67 7.09
C PHE A 105 -0.11 -7.30 8.55
N ALA A 106 0.59 -8.15 9.31
CA ALA A 106 0.93 -7.86 10.70
C ALA A 106 1.76 -6.58 10.85
N LEU A 107 2.70 -6.33 9.94
CA LEU A 107 3.58 -5.16 9.98
C LEU A 107 2.93 -3.87 9.47
N VAL A 108 2.08 -3.95 8.44
CA VAL A 108 1.63 -2.77 7.70
C VAL A 108 0.12 -2.66 7.49
N GLY A 109 -0.69 -3.58 8.00
CA GLY A 109 -2.16 -3.49 7.96
C GLY A 109 -2.81 -3.73 6.59
N ALA A 110 -2.05 -4.15 5.58
CA ALA A 110 -2.57 -4.51 4.26
C ALA A 110 -2.85 -6.02 4.18
N PHE A 111 -4.13 -6.40 4.05
CA PHE A 111 -4.60 -7.78 4.11
C PHE A 111 -4.94 -8.34 2.73
N PHE A 112 -3.98 -9.04 2.12
CA PHE A 112 -4.14 -9.71 0.82
C PHE A 112 -4.74 -11.12 0.96
N TRP A 113 -5.89 -11.24 1.62
CA TRP A 113 -6.50 -12.54 1.92
C TRP A 113 -6.79 -13.38 0.67
N GLN A 114 -7.15 -12.75 -0.46
CA GLN A 114 -7.34 -13.48 -1.72
C GLN A 114 -6.04 -14.13 -2.19
N ALA A 115 -4.91 -13.42 -2.08
CA ALA A 115 -3.61 -13.95 -2.45
C ALA A 115 -3.23 -15.13 -1.55
N ILE A 116 -3.42 -15.00 -0.23
CA ILE A 116 -3.20 -16.09 0.73
C ILE A 116 -4.00 -17.34 0.35
N LEU A 117 -5.30 -17.19 0.07
CA LEU A 117 -6.14 -18.33 -0.32
C LEU A 117 -5.72 -18.95 -1.65
N ILE A 118 -5.38 -18.13 -2.65
CA ILE A 118 -4.88 -18.59 -3.95
C ILE A 118 -3.58 -19.37 -3.76
N ASP A 119 -2.62 -18.81 -3.04
CA ASP A 119 -1.31 -19.43 -2.82
C ASP A 119 -1.44 -20.78 -2.11
N LEU A 120 -2.26 -20.89 -1.07
CA LEU A 120 -2.50 -22.15 -0.34
C LEU A 120 -3.29 -23.16 -1.17
N THR A 121 -4.31 -22.72 -1.90
CA THR A 121 -5.11 -23.59 -2.78
C THR A 121 -4.24 -24.17 -3.89
N VAL A 122 -3.41 -23.32 -4.52
CA VAL A 122 -2.50 -23.75 -5.58
C VAL A 122 -1.37 -24.61 -5.02
N ALA A 123 -0.84 -24.31 -3.83
CA ALA A 123 0.13 -25.17 -3.16
C ALA A 123 -0.43 -26.58 -2.93
N ARG A 124 -1.69 -26.68 -2.48
CA ARG A 124 -2.38 -27.96 -2.31
C ARG A 124 -2.57 -28.67 -3.66
N ALA A 125 -3.04 -27.95 -4.68
CA ALA A 125 -3.21 -28.52 -6.02
C ALA A 125 -1.88 -29.03 -6.61
N VAL A 126 -0.79 -28.29 -6.42
CA VAL A 126 0.56 -28.71 -6.81
C VAL A 126 1.01 -29.94 -6.03
N SER A 127 0.76 -30.03 -4.72
CA SER A 127 1.13 -31.21 -3.93
C SER A 127 0.46 -32.51 -4.44
N LEU A 128 -0.72 -32.38 -5.04
CA LEU A 128 -1.52 -33.47 -5.58
C LEU A 128 -1.25 -33.75 -7.07
N SER A 129 -0.54 -32.88 -7.77
CA SER A 129 -0.32 -33.04 -9.20
C SER A 129 0.85 -33.99 -9.50
N PRO A 130 0.87 -34.62 -10.70
CA PRO A 130 1.99 -35.45 -11.16
C PRO A 130 3.32 -34.70 -11.21
N ASP A 131 4.41 -35.38 -10.85
CA ASP A 131 5.78 -34.83 -10.90
C ASP A 131 6.25 -34.54 -12.33
N ALA A 132 5.61 -35.14 -13.34
CA ALA A 132 5.89 -34.90 -14.76
C ALA A 132 5.81 -33.43 -15.17
N PHE A 133 5.04 -32.60 -14.45
CA PHE A 133 4.96 -31.15 -14.69
C PHE A 133 6.15 -30.34 -14.14
N PHE A 134 7.00 -30.95 -13.33
CA PHE A 134 8.09 -30.31 -12.60
C PHE A 134 9.41 -31.00 -12.90
N ASN A 135 10.12 -30.46 -13.88
CA ASN A 135 11.39 -30.99 -14.34
C ASN A 135 12.24 -29.85 -14.95
N PRO A 136 13.54 -30.06 -15.21
CA PRO A 136 14.39 -29.02 -15.75
C PRO A 136 13.90 -28.41 -17.08
N ILE A 137 13.23 -29.18 -17.94
CA ILE A 137 12.70 -28.69 -19.22
C ILE A 137 11.52 -27.74 -18.96
N SER A 138 10.55 -28.14 -18.14
CA SER A 138 9.43 -27.29 -17.74
C SER A 138 9.89 -26.04 -16.99
N GLY A 139 10.89 -26.19 -16.12
CA GLY A 139 11.58 -25.10 -15.44
C GLY A 139 12.18 -24.09 -16.41
N PHE A 140 12.99 -24.57 -17.36
CA PHE A 140 13.64 -23.74 -18.37
C PHE A 140 12.64 -22.96 -19.22
N PHE A 141 11.64 -23.62 -19.79
CA PHE A 141 10.62 -22.94 -20.61
C PHE A 141 9.74 -21.99 -19.78
N GLY A 142 9.47 -22.31 -18.52
CA GLY A 142 8.79 -21.42 -17.59
C GLY A 142 9.57 -20.14 -17.33
N LEU A 143 10.86 -20.27 -17.01
CA LEU A 143 11.74 -19.13 -16.79
C LEU A 143 11.89 -18.30 -18.07
N LEU A 144 12.05 -18.96 -19.22
CA LEU A 144 12.12 -18.30 -20.52
C LEU A 144 10.85 -17.49 -20.81
N PHE A 145 9.67 -18.04 -20.50
CA PHE A 145 8.41 -17.33 -20.62
C PHE A 145 8.34 -16.09 -19.71
N LEU A 146 8.83 -16.18 -18.47
CA LEU A 146 8.89 -15.01 -17.57
C LEU A 146 9.86 -13.94 -18.07
N LEU A 147 11.05 -14.34 -18.55
CA LEU A 147 12.07 -13.42 -19.03
C LEU A 147 11.70 -12.77 -20.37
N ILE A 148 11.16 -13.54 -21.31
CA ILE A 148 10.88 -13.09 -22.67
C ILE A 148 9.41 -12.67 -22.81
N GLY A 149 8.47 -13.55 -22.47
CA GLY A 149 7.05 -13.26 -22.62
C GLY A 149 6.57 -12.11 -21.72
N VAL A 150 6.90 -12.16 -20.43
CA VAL A 150 6.42 -11.16 -19.46
C VAL A 150 7.28 -9.90 -19.45
N LEU A 151 8.61 -10.02 -19.32
CA LEU A 151 9.46 -8.84 -19.17
C LEU A 151 9.78 -8.13 -20.50
N TRP A 152 10.00 -8.88 -21.59
CA TRP A 152 10.40 -8.30 -22.87
C TRP A 152 9.20 -7.94 -23.74
N PHE A 153 8.36 -8.93 -24.08
CA PHE A 153 7.20 -8.73 -24.95
C PHE A 153 5.96 -8.18 -24.23
N LYS A 154 5.96 -8.17 -22.90
CA LYS A 154 4.84 -7.66 -22.08
C LYS A 154 3.49 -8.31 -22.45
N VAL A 155 3.50 -9.60 -22.79
CA VAL A 155 2.28 -10.40 -23.08
C VAL A 155 1.33 -10.37 -21.88
N TRP A 156 1.88 -10.21 -20.69
CA TRP A 156 1.18 -9.99 -19.43
C TRP A 156 1.89 -8.87 -18.65
N GLN A 157 1.14 -8.07 -17.89
CA GLN A 157 1.68 -6.93 -17.13
C GLN A 157 1.35 -7.07 -15.63
N PRO A 158 2.09 -7.90 -14.88
CA PRO A 158 1.91 -7.97 -13.43
C PRO A 158 2.35 -6.65 -12.80
N PHE A 159 1.78 -6.32 -11.63
CA PHE A 159 2.19 -5.14 -10.88
C PHE A 159 3.66 -5.24 -10.47
N ALA A 160 4.50 -4.35 -11.00
CA ALA A 160 5.93 -4.30 -10.69
C ALA A 160 6.17 -3.55 -9.36
N LEU A 161 5.92 -4.22 -8.24
CA LEU A 161 6.10 -3.68 -6.89
C LEU A 161 7.59 -3.53 -6.55
N GLY A 162 8.07 -2.29 -6.51
CA GLY A 162 9.41 -1.94 -6.07
C GLY A 162 9.56 -0.43 -5.89
N TRP A 163 9.89 -0.03 -4.67
CA TRP A 163 10.05 1.35 -4.22
C TRP A 163 11.08 1.43 -3.09
N TRP A 164 11.50 2.64 -2.76
CA TRP A 164 12.26 2.97 -1.56
C TRP A 164 11.31 3.39 -0.45
N ASP A 165 11.56 2.90 0.77
CA ASP A 165 10.80 3.24 1.96
C ASP A 165 11.38 4.49 2.63
N THR A 166 10.54 5.49 2.84
CA THR A 166 10.92 6.77 3.44
C THR A 166 10.17 7.01 4.75
N PRO A 167 10.73 7.81 5.67
CA PRO A 167 10.03 8.23 6.88
C PRO A 167 8.99 9.33 6.61
N PHE A 168 8.76 9.71 5.35
CA PHE A 168 7.91 10.83 4.98
C PHE A 168 6.59 10.36 4.36
N VAL A 169 5.47 10.79 4.95
CA VAL A 169 4.13 10.40 4.51
C VAL A 169 3.39 11.61 3.95
N ASN A 170 2.86 11.46 2.74
CA ASN A 170 1.76 12.29 2.25
C ASN A 170 0.46 11.51 2.40
N ARG A 171 -0.60 12.15 2.89
CA ARG A 171 -1.91 11.51 3.00
C ARG A 171 -3.06 12.50 2.92
N LEU A 172 -4.26 11.97 2.75
CA LEU A 172 -5.51 12.72 2.87
C LEU A 172 -6.31 12.16 4.03
N GLU A 173 -6.79 13.03 4.91
CA GLU A 173 -7.81 12.71 5.90
C GLU A 173 -9.17 13.20 5.42
N TRP A 174 -10.19 12.43 5.77
CA TRP A 174 -11.57 12.69 5.38
C TRP A 174 -12.36 12.99 6.64
N HIS A 175 -12.86 14.21 6.77
CA HIS A 175 -13.60 14.64 7.95
C HIS A 175 -15.03 14.95 7.56
N VAL A 176 -15.98 14.52 8.38
CA VAL A 176 -17.39 14.89 8.23
C VAL A 176 -17.87 15.66 9.43
N LYS A 177 -18.78 16.61 9.19
CA LYS A 177 -19.55 17.29 10.25
C LYS A 177 -20.96 16.73 10.26
N GLY A 178 -21.43 16.33 11.43
CA GLY A 178 -22.79 15.87 11.63
C GLY A 178 -23.80 17.01 11.82
N VAL A 179 -25.10 16.71 11.79
CA VAL A 179 -26.19 17.66 12.12
C VAL A 179 -26.07 18.21 13.55
N SER A 180 -25.48 17.45 14.47
CA SER A 180 -25.14 17.88 15.83
C SER A 180 -24.03 18.94 15.88
N GLY A 181 -23.32 19.14 14.76
CA GLY A 181 -22.12 19.96 14.66
C GLY A 181 -20.82 19.24 15.03
N LYS A 182 -20.89 18.00 15.53
CA LYS A 182 -19.71 17.19 15.88
C LYS A 182 -18.94 16.77 14.62
N ARG A 183 -17.61 16.73 14.72
CA ARG A 183 -16.71 16.31 13.65
C ARG A 183 -16.24 14.87 13.85
N TYR A 184 -16.11 14.14 12.75
CA TYR A 184 -15.69 12.74 12.75
C TYR A 184 -14.71 12.45 11.63
N GLY A 185 -13.81 11.50 11.85
CA GLY A 185 -12.95 10.91 10.82
C GLY A 185 -13.71 9.84 10.04
N VAL A 186 -13.65 9.91 8.71
CA VAL A 186 -14.17 8.88 7.80
C VAL A 186 -13.00 8.01 7.33
N TYR A 187 -13.05 6.73 7.67
CA TYR A 187 -11.97 5.78 7.37
C TYR A 187 -12.28 4.91 6.16
N ASN A 188 -11.25 4.20 5.68
CA ASN A 188 -11.29 3.41 4.45
C ASN A 188 -12.49 2.48 4.38
N ASP A 189 -12.77 1.77 5.47
CA ASP A 189 -13.86 0.80 5.53
C ASP A 189 -15.26 1.43 5.45
N PHE A 190 -15.40 2.73 5.74
CA PHE A 190 -16.64 3.46 5.45
C PHE A 190 -16.83 3.65 3.95
N PHE A 191 -15.77 3.80 3.15
CA PHE A 191 -15.90 3.92 1.69
C PHE A 191 -16.04 2.58 0.96
N CYS A 192 -15.96 1.44 1.66
CA CYS A 192 -16.14 0.11 1.08
C CYS A 192 -17.44 0.00 0.23
N PRO A 193 -17.39 -0.54 -1.00
CA PRO A 193 -16.27 -1.26 -1.64
C PRO A 193 -15.26 -0.38 -2.38
N ASN A 194 -15.38 0.94 -2.30
CA ASN A 194 -14.48 1.91 -2.93
C ASN A 194 -13.34 2.36 -1.99
N ASP A 195 -13.06 1.60 -0.94
CA ASP A 195 -12.02 1.89 0.07
C ASP A 195 -10.66 2.14 -0.57
N ARG A 196 -10.23 1.29 -1.52
CA ARG A 196 -8.96 1.48 -2.25
C ARG A 196 -8.90 2.79 -3.05
N ALA A 197 -10.02 3.25 -3.59
CA ALA A 197 -10.03 4.49 -4.37
C ALA A 197 -9.67 5.69 -3.47
N PHE A 198 -10.23 5.73 -2.26
CA PHE A 198 -10.08 6.86 -1.35
C PHE A 198 -8.96 6.68 -0.31
N GLY A 199 -8.48 5.44 -0.12
CA GLY A 199 -7.39 5.06 0.77
C GLY A 199 -6.01 5.07 0.15
N LEU A 200 -5.82 4.52 -1.06
CA LEU A 200 -4.47 4.29 -1.64
C LEU A 200 -3.84 5.51 -2.31
N CYS A 201 -4.09 6.72 -1.79
CA CYS A 201 -3.56 7.99 -2.28
C CYS A 201 -3.95 8.41 -3.71
N LYS A 202 -3.98 7.51 -4.69
CA LYS A 202 -3.94 7.90 -6.10
C LYS A 202 -5.17 8.67 -6.52
N LYS A 203 -6.39 8.19 -6.21
CA LYS A 203 -7.58 8.98 -6.57
C LYS A 203 -7.80 10.17 -5.65
N GLY A 204 -7.41 10.05 -4.38
CA GLY A 204 -7.50 11.16 -3.43
C GLY A 204 -6.61 12.34 -3.82
N PHE A 205 -5.36 12.07 -4.23
CA PHE A 205 -4.40 13.11 -4.57
C PHE A 205 -4.77 13.95 -5.80
N TYR A 206 -5.73 13.50 -6.64
CA TYR A 206 -6.30 14.37 -7.68
C TYR A 206 -7.11 15.56 -7.11
N MET A 207 -7.47 15.53 -5.82
CA MET A 207 -8.25 16.59 -5.16
C MET A 207 -7.39 17.72 -4.58
N THR A 208 -6.07 17.54 -4.50
CA THR A 208 -5.15 18.54 -3.95
C THR A 208 -4.25 19.11 -5.04
N GLU A 209 -3.99 20.41 -4.97
CA GLU A 209 -2.99 21.10 -5.80
C GLU A 209 -1.58 21.03 -5.17
N GLU A 210 -1.49 20.48 -3.95
CA GLU A 210 -0.22 20.29 -3.27
C GLU A 210 0.66 19.27 -3.99
N LYS A 211 1.96 19.58 -4.06
CA LYS A 211 2.96 18.66 -4.58
C LYS A 211 3.11 17.45 -3.66
N ILE A 212 3.08 16.26 -4.27
CA ILE A 212 3.21 14.96 -3.62
C ILE A 212 4.64 14.44 -3.80
N LEU A 213 5.25 13.96 -2.73
CA LEU A 213 6.60 13.38 -2.74
C LEU A 213 6.58 11.85 -2.69
N THR A 214 5.68 11.29 -1.90
CA THR A 214 5.58 9.87 -1.61
C THR A 214 4.18 9.38 -1.88
N LYS A 215 4.06 8.11 -2.25
CA LYS A 215 2.78 7.44 -2.46
C LYS A 215 2.28 6.86 -1.13
N HIS A 216 1.47 5.80 -1.22
CA HIS A 216 1.04 5.00 -0.08
C HIS A 216 2.23 4.67 0.83
N LEU A 217 2.04 4.70 2.15
CA LEU A 217 3.06 4.28 3.15
C LEU A 217 4.48 4.89 2.99
N GLY A 218 4.60 6.08 2.41
CA GLY A 218 5.91 6.73 2.27
C GLY A 218 6.80 6.14 1.16
N GLU A 219 6.20 5.46 0.19
CA GLU A 219 6.88 4.83 -0.94
C GLU A 219 7.34 5.85 -2.00
N THR A 220 8.55 5.68 -2.54
CA THR A 220 9.02 6.43 -3.71
C THR A 220 9.83 5.58 -4.70
N PRO A 221 9.67 5.73 -6.02
CA PRO A 221 10.52 5.03 -6.99
C PRO A 221 11.93 5.64 -7.11
N SER A 222 12.19 6.82 -6.52
CA SER A 222 13.44 7.57 -6.68
C SER A 222 14.38 7.36 -5.50
N GLU A 223 15.56 6.76 -5.76
CA GLU A 223 16.63 6.63 -4.75
C GLU A 223 17.03 8.02 -4.21
N GLY A 224 17.19 9.00 -5.10
CA GLY A 224 17.58 10.36 -4.75
C GLY A 224 16.58 11.06 -3.82
N LEU A 225 15.28 10.90 -4.09
CA LEU A 225 14.25 11.46 -3.21
C LEU A 225 14.26 10.78 -1.83
N ALA A 226 14.31 9.44 -1.78
CA ALA A 226 14.31 8.71 -0.53
C ALA A 226 15.45 9.17 0.41
N TYR A 227 16.66 9.28 -0.14
CA TYR A 227 17.82 9.75 0.62
C TYR A 227 17.76 11.23 0.99
N SER A 228 17.19 12.07 0.13
CA SER A 228 17.01 13.49 0.45
C SER A 228 16.06 13.66 1.63
N LEU A 229 14.96 12.89 1.66
CA LEU A 229 14.00 12.90 2.78
C LEU A 229 14.61 12.36 4.08
N ILE A 230 15.38 11.28 4.01
CA ILE A 230 16.08 10.74 5.19
C ILE A 230 17.08 11.76 5.72
N ARG A 231 17.85 12.42 4.85
CA ARG A 231 18.84 13.43 5.25
C ARG A 231 18.21 14.70 5.81
N ALA A 232 17.09 15.15 5.24
CA ALA A 232 16.41 16.36 5.68
C ALA A 232 15.88 16.24 7.12
N GLY A 233 15.48 15.03 7.55
CA GLY A 233 14.90 14.88 8.87
C GLY A 233 13.62 15.71 9.00
N GLU A 234 13.48 16.40 10.13
CA GLU A 234 12.38 17.33 10.43
C GLU A 234 12.64 18.77 9.92
N ASP A 235 13.74 19.04 9.21
CA ASP A 235 14.07 20.39 8.73
C ASP A 235 13.10 20.84 7.63
N LEU A 236 12.15 21.71 8.00
CA LEU A 236 11.14 22.26 7.10
C LEU A 236 11.74 23.01 5.91
N GLY A 237 12.87 23.70 6.09
CA GLY A 237 13.53 24.44 5.01
C GLY A 237 14.11 23.49 3.95
N LEU A 238 14.76 22.41 4.38
CA LEU A 238 15.22 21.35 3.47
C LEU A 238 14.06 20.61 2.82
N LEU A 239 13.02 20.27 3.58
CA LEU A 239 11.85 19.57 3.06
C LEU A 239 11.11 20.39 2.00
N ASN A 240 10.96 21.71 2.19
CA ASN A 240 10.36 22.59 1.18
C ASN A 240 11.17 22.60 -0.12
N ARG A 241 12.51 22.67 -0.05
CA ARG A 241 13.37 22.54 -1.24
C ARG A 241 13.21 21.19 -1.95
N ILE A 242 13.03 20.11 -1.18
CA ILE A 242 12.75 18.77 -1.72
C ILE A 242 11.38 18.73 -2.41
N VAL A 243 10.34 19.32 -1.80
CA VAL A 243 9.01 19.48 -2.41
C VAL A 243 9.10 20.22 -3.74
N GLU A 244 9.90 21.29 -3.81
CA GLU A 244 10.10 22.04 -5.05
C GLU A 244 10.79 21.20 -6.13
N SER A 245 11.83 20.45 -5.75
CA SER A 245 12.69 19.70 -6.68
C SER A 245 12.10 18.37 -7.17
N PHE A 246 11.40 17.65 -6.30
CA PHE A 246 10.91 16.29 -6.59
C PHE A 246 9.38 16.17 -6.57
N GLY A 247 8.68 17.17 -6.04
CA GLY A 247 7.24 17.11 -5.83
C GLY A 247 6.47 17.09 -7.14
N GLN A 248 5.50 16.18 -7.24
CA GLN A 248 4.64 16.03 -8.40
C GLN A 248 3.24 16.52 -8.08
N ASN A 249 2.70 17.40 -8.91
CA ASN A 249 1.30 17.77 -8.82
C ASN A 249 0.46 16.68 -9.49
N CYS A 250 -0.38 16.01 -8.69
CA CYS A 250 -1.31 15.00 -9.18
C CYS A 250 -2.70 15.58 -9.47
N TYR A 251 -2.92 16.88 -9.29
CA TYR A 251 -4.20 17.53 -9.48
C TYR A 251 -4.79 17.30 -10.87
N SER A 252 -6.09 17.03 -10.91
CA SER A 252 -6.87 17.01 -12.15
C SER A 252 -8.24 17.62 -11.90
N PRO A 253 -8.58 18.77 -12.52
CA PRO A 253 -9.89 19.40 -12.36
C PRO A 253 -11.05 18.45 -12.70
N ALA A 254 -10.91 17.68 -13.78
CA ALA A 254 -11.93 16.75 -14.24
C ALA A 254 -12.16 15.61 -13.21
N ILE A 255 -11.08 14.97 -12.74
CA ILE A 255 -11.19 13.89 -11.75
C ILE A 255 -11.68 14.44 -10.41
N ARG A 256 -11.25 15.65 -10.01
CA ARG A 256 -11.75 16.33 -8.81
C ARG A 256 -13.25 16.58 -8.88
N ALA A 257 -13.76 17.09 -10.00
CA ALA A 257 -15.18 17.31 -10.20
C ALA A 257 -15.97 16.00 -10.12
N MET A 258 -15.51 14.94 -10.80
CA MET A 258 -16.12 13.61 -10.72
C MET A 258 -16.14 13.05 -9.30
N ASN A 259 -15.02 13.11 -8.58
CA ASN A 259 -14.94 12.63 -7.19
C ASN A 259 -15.83 13.47 -6.26
N THR A 260 -15.89 14.79 -6.45
CA THR A 260 -16.74 15.69 -5.67
C THR A 260 -18.22 15.33 -5.88
N GLN A 261 -18.64 15.10 -7.12
CA GLN A 261 -20.00 14.69 -7.43
C GLN A 261 -20.34 13.33 -6.82
N TYR A 262 -19.44 12.34 -6.96
CA TYR A 262 -19.60 11.04 -6.32
C TYR A 262 -19.78 11.16 -4.80
N LEU A 263 -18.96 12.00 -4.13
CA LEU A 263 -19.05 12.20 -2.68
C LEU A 263 -20.37 12.86 -2.27
N LYS A 264 -20.83 13.86 -3.02
CA LYS A 264 -22.15 14.48 -2.82
C LYS A 264 -23.27 13.46 -2.91
N GLU A 265 -23.30 12.68 -3.99
CA GLU A 265 -24.32 11.64 -4.20
C GLU A 265 -24.27 10.55 -3.13
N PHE A 266 -23.06 10.11 -2.76
CA PHE A 266 -22.84 9.11 -1.73
C PHE A 266 -23.41 9.57 -0.38
N PHE A 267 -23.06 10.77 0.09
CA PHE A 267 -23.55 11.28 1.37
C PHE A 267 -25.03 11.68 1.32
N ALA A 268 -25.54 12.19 0.19
CA ALA A 268 -26.97 12.45 0.01
C ALA A 268 -27.80 11.17 0.10
N ASN A 269 -27.36 10.10 -0.56
CA ASN A 269 -28.01 8.79 -0.47
C ASN A 269 -27.94 8.21 0.95
N TYR A 270 -26.79 8.36 1.61
CA TYR A 270 -26.61 7.95 3.00
C TYR A 270 -27.55 8.71 3.95
N ASN A 271 -27.65 10.04 3.83
CA ASN A 271 -28.53 10.86 4.67
C ASN A 271 -30.01 10.52 4.47
N LYS A 272 -30.40 10.06 3.28
CA LYS A 272 -31.74 9.51 2.97
C LYS A 272 -31.98 8.10 3.55
N GLY A 273 -31.04 7.54 4.31
CA GLY A 273 -31.14 6.23 4.91
C GLY A 273 -30.90 5.05 3.96
N LYS A 274 -30.36 5.28 2.76
CA LYS A 274 -30.05 4.16 1.85
C LYS A 274 -28.98 3.26 2.46
N ALA A 275 -29.27 1.97 2.49
CA ALA A 275 -28.33 0.97 2.98
C ALA A 275 -27.07 0.95 2.11
N LYS A 276 -25.90 1.08 2.74
CA LYS A 276 -24.60 0.94 2.06
C LYS A 276 -24.22 -0.51 1.73
N ARG A 277 -25.03 -1.48 2.17
CA ARG A 277 -24.70 -2.90 2.09
C ARG A 277 -25.26 -3.48 0.78
N LEU A 278 -24.36 -3.92 -0.09
CA LEU A 278 -24.72 -4.68 -1.29
C LEU A 278 -25.04 -6.14 -0.97
N VAL A 279 -24.41 -6.68 0.07
CA VAL A 279 -24.58 -8.07 0.53
C VAL A 279 -24.76 -8.13 2.05
N PRO A 280 -25.35 -9.20 2.59
CA PRO A 280 -25.36 -9.48 4.02
C PRO A 280 -23.95 -9.44 4.64
N LYS A 281 -23.85 -9.07 5.92
CA LYS A 281 -22.55 -8.88 6.62
C LYS A 281 -21.65 -10.13 6.56
N TRP A 282 -22.23 -11.33 6.56
CA TRP A 282 -21.50 -12.60 6.53
C TRP A 282 -20.94 -12.95 5.13
N LEU A 283 -21.44 -12.32 4.05
CA LEU A 283 -20.88 -12.41 2.70
C LEU A 283 -19.89 -11.29 2.38
N LYS A 284 -19.74 -10.31 3.27
CA LYS A 284 -18.82 -9.19 3.05
C LYS A 284 -17.38 -9.71 3.15
N ALA A 285 -16.64 -9.60 2.05
CA ALA A 285 -15.20 -9.83 2.06
C ALA A 285 -14.51 -8.95 3.11
N PRO A 286 -13.46 -9.44 3.79
CA PRO A 286 -12.67 -8.60 4.67
C PRO A 286 -12.02 -7.47 3.87
N GLY A 287 -11.93 -6.28 4.49
CA GLY A 287 -11.29 -5.11 3.89
C GLY A 287 -9.81 -5.38 3.64
N SER A 288 -9.28 -4.83 2.55
CA SER A 288 -7.86 -5.07 2.19
C SER A 288 -6.88 -4.18 2.95
N GLU A 289 -7.36 -3.17 3.67
CA GLU A 289 -6.52 -2.19 4.37
C GLU A 289 -7.16 -1.78 5.69
N TRP A 290 -6.40 -1.92 6.78
CA TRP A 290 -6.89 -1.76 8.13
C TRP A 290 -6.30 -0.48 8.75
N TYR A 291 -6.53 0.64 8.08
CA TYR A 291 -5.98 1.94 8.46
C TYR A 291 -7.05 2.78 9.18
N TYR A 292 -6.75 3.19 10.41
CA TYR A 292 -7.58 4.06 11.24
C TYR A 292 -6.78 5.31 11.64
N TRP A 293 -6.84 6.34 10.80
CA TRP A 293 -6.00 7.53 10.92
C TRP A 293 -6.63 8.67 11.74
N GLY A 294 -5.92 9.77 11.91
CA GLY A 294 -6.43 10.99 12.53
C GLY A 294 -6.69 10.91 14.03
N GLU A 295 -7.14 12.03 14.58
CA GLU A 295 -7.42 12.22 16.01
C GLU A 295 -8.93 12.35 16.29
N LEU A 296 -9.74 12.46 15.24
CA LEU A 296 -11.19 12.60 15.37
C LEU A 296 -11.85 11.27 15.72
N PRO A 297 -12.97 11.29 16.46
CA PRO A 297 -13.76 10.09 16.65
C PRO A 297 -14.25 9.55 15.30
N ARG A 298 -14.35 8.23 15.23
CA ARG A 298 -14.78 7.53 14.02
C ARG A 298 -16.20 7.89 13.60
N PHE A 299 -16.42 8.05 12.29
CA PHE A 299 -17.76 8.06 11.71
C PHE A 299 -18.23 6.62 11.45
N GLU A 300 -19.19 6.15 12.24
CA GLU A 300 -19.84 4.84 12.10
C GLU A 300 -21.24 4.95 11.49
N GLY A 301 -21.64 6.17 11.15
CA GLY A 301 -22.98 6.48 10.69
C GLY A 301 -23.97 6.81 11.80
N GLN A 302 -23.47 7.32 12.92
CA GLN A 302 -24.29 7.71 14.07
C GLN A 302 -25.23 8.90 13.81
N GLU A 303 -25.02 9.69 12.75
CA GLU A 303 -25.91 10.81 12.39
C GLU A 303 -25.80 11.17 10.89
N GLN A 304 -26.68 12.07 10.42
CA GLN A 304 -26.60 12.65 9.09
C GLN A 304 -25.43 13.62 8.96
N VAL A 305 -24.86 13.72 7.76
CA VAL A 305 -23.68 14.54 7.46
C VAL A 305 -24.09 15.85 6.78
N THR A 306 -23.63 16.98 7.30
CA THR A 306 -23.87 18.32 6.73
C THR A 306 -22.71 18.80 5.86
N ASP A 307 -21.48 18.42 6.21
CA ASP A 307 -20.27 18.85 5.52
C ASP A 307 -19.27 17.71 5.39
N LEU A 308 -18.55 17.67 4.28
CA LEU A 308 -17.36 16.85 4.08
C LEU A 308 -16.15 17.77 3.84
N GLU A 309 -15.08 17.55 4.60
CA GLU A 309 -13.80 18.23 4.47
C GLU A 309 -12.72 17.19 4.14
N VAL A 310 -11.84 17.53 3.21
CA VAL A 310 -10.66 16.74 2.87
C VAL A 310 -9.44 17.52 3.28
N ILE A 311 -8.59 16.92 4.11
CA ILE A 311 -7.37 17.54 4.63
C ILE A 311 -6.16 16.82 4.07
N PHE A 312 -5.28 17.56 3.39
CA PHE A 312 -3.98 17.05 2.97
C PHE A 312 -2.97 17.24 4.08
N LEU A 313 -2.18 16.20 4.35
CA LEU A 313 -1.17 16.18 5.41
C LEU A 313 0.20 15.78 4.87
N ARG A 314 1.25 16.36 5.49
CA ARG A 314 2.62 15.86 5.43
C ARG A 314 3.09 15.54 6.83
N GLU A 315 3.61 14.34 7.00
CA GLU A 315 4.13 13.85 8.28
C GLU A 315 5.52 13.25 8.10
N TYR A 316 6.36 13.44 9.11
CA TYR A 316 7.67 12.80 9.22
C TYR A 316 7.70 11.87 10.42
N VAL A 317 8.07 10.61 10.21
CA VAL A 317 8.13 9.61 11.26
C VAL A 317 9.57 9.47 11.75
N THR A 318 9.82 9.96 12.97
CA THR A 318 11.12 9.86 13.63
C THR A 318 11.24 8.53 14.37
N ASP A 319 12.34 8.36 15.12
CA ASP A 319 12.48 7.22 16.02
C ASP A 319 11.57 7.30 17.26
N GLU A 320 11.07 8.49 17.58
CA GLU A 320 10.35 8.77 18.83
C GLU A 320 8.90 9.15 18.64
N LYS A 321 8.57 9.80 17.52
CA LYS A 321 7.24 10.35 17.24
C LYS A 321 6.94 10.52 15.75
N VAL A 322 5.66 10.68 15.44
CA VAL A 322 5.13 11.16 14.16
C VAL A 322 4.97 12.67 14.27
N VAL A 323 5.62 13.41 13.39
CA VAL A 323 5.68 14.87 13.40
C VAL A 323 4.82 15.39 12.27
N ARG A 324 3.77 16.14 12.61
CA ARG A 324 2.95 16.85 11.63
C ARG A 324 3.69 18.09 11.15
N LEU A 325 4.03 18.10 9.86
CA LEU A 325 4.81 19.16 9.23
C LEU A 325 3.91 20.17 8.50
N PHE A 326 2.80 19.68 7.96
CA PHE A 326 1.88 20.48 7.15
C PHE A 326 0.50 19.87 7.19
N ASP A 327 -0.53 20.70 7.33
CA ASP A 327 -1.92 20.35 7.12
C ASP A 327 -2.67 21.46 6.37
N LYS A 328 -3.55 21.08 5.45
CA LYS A 328 -4.35 22.03 4.67
C LYS A 328 -5.67 21.40 4.26
N THR A 329 -6.77 22.13 4.46
CA THR A 329 -8.06 21.75 3.87
C THR A 329 -8.01 22.00 2.37
N VAL A 330 -8.14 20.94 1.58
CA VAL A 330 -8.02 20.99 0.10
C VAL A 330 -9.37 20.88 -0.61
N LEU A 331 -10.40 20.42 0.09
CA LEU A 331 -11.77 20.37 -0.41
C LEU A 331 -12.75 20.51 0.74
N LYS A 332 -13.80 21.30 0.52
CA LYS A 332 -14.96 21.39 1.40
C LYS A 332 -16.22 21.25 0.56
N ILE A 333 -17.11 20.36 0.97
CA ILE A 333 -18.38 20.08 0.29
C ILE A 333 -19.50 20.31 1.31
N SER A 334 -20.38 21.27 1.02
CA SER A 334 -21.67 21.38 1.71
C SER A 334 -22.62 20.32 1.15
N LEU A 335 -23.26 19.58 2.06
CA LEU A 335 -24.21 18.51 1.78
C LEU A 335 -25.64 18.87 2.20
N GLN A 336 -25.85 20.11 2.67
CA GLN A 336 -27.17 20.68 2.89
C GLN A 336 -27.75 21.14 1.54
N GLY A 337 -28.74 20.41 1.05
CA GLY A 337 -29.47 20.67 -0.19
C GLY A 337 -30.73 19.83 -0.28
#